data_AF-A0A7I8JKB0-F1
#
_entry.id   AF-A0A7I8JKB0-F1
#
_cell.length_a   1.000
_cell.length_b   1.000
_cell.length_c   1.000
_cell.angle_alpha   90.00
_cell.angle_beta   90.00
_cell.angle_gamma   90.00
#
_symmetry.space_group_name_H-M   'P 1'
#
loop_
_entity.id
_entity.type
_entity.pdbx_description
1 polymer ?
#
loop_
_entity_poly.entity_id
_entity_poly.type
_entity_poly.pdbx_seq_one_letter_code
_entity_poly.pdbx_strand_id
1 'polypeptide(L)'
;MAAESGTRQQRDVDPISVVDPDPGDDSGDGGDGDGGGGGRGEVPEGVKESLQDPQGRLSSWSFSNSSVGFICNFVGVSCWNLQENRVLSLELSSMGLAGGIPSALQLCSSITHLVLSGNALTGKIPSELCQWLPNLVYLDLSGNRLSGEIPPELADCAYLNTLFLSGNELSGAIPSRLSELRRLRISPSPTTDSREASPRC
;
A
#
# COMPACT_ATOMS: atom_id res chain seq x y z
N MET A 1 41.40 36.00 58.20
CA MET A 1 41.00 34.74 58.85
C MET A 1 39.57 34.42 58.41
N ALA A 2 39.15 33.15 58.44
CA ALA A 2 37.84 32.65 57.96
C ALA A 2 36.63 33.33 58.68
N ALA A 3 35.35 33.19 58.31
CA ALA A 3 34.62 32.32 57.37
C ALA A 3 33.28 33.03 56.98
N GLU A 4 32.32 32.55 56.16
CA GLU A 4 32.18 31.35 55.30
C GLU A 4 31.10 31.61 54.20
N SER A 5 30.64 30.59 53.45
CA SER A 5 29.55 30.68 52.45
C SER A 5 28.28 29.97 52.91
N GLY A 6 27.09 30.55 52.67
CA GLY A 6 25.80 29.90 52.96
C GLY A 6 24.69 30.30 51.98
N THR A 7 24.02 29.31 51.40
CA THR A 7 23.02 29.45 50.32
C THR A 7 21.61 29.85 50.79
N ARG A 8 20.82 30.44 49.88
CA ARG A 8 19.51 31.06 50.15
C ARG A 8 18.38 30.03 50.30
N GLN A 9 17.42 30.33 51.18
CA GLN A 9 16.30 29.47 51.60
C GLN A 9 15.46 28.83 50.48
N GLN A 10 15.12 27.56 50.70
CA GLN A 10 13.87 26.90 50.31
C GLN A 10 12.73 27.32 51.27
N ARG A 11 11.47 27.34 50.81
CA ARG A 11 10.14 27.29 51.51
C ARG A 11 9.07 27.90 50.58
N ASP A 12 7.81 27.45 50.47
CA ASP A 12 7.01 26.34 51.06
C ASP A 12 5.94 25.93 50.02
N VAL A 13 5.54 24.65 49.95
CA VAL A 13 4.15 24.19 49.64
C VAL A 13 3.99 22.70 49.96
N ASP A 14 2.96 22.37 50.75
CA ASP A 14 2.48 21.05 51.18
C ASP A 14 0.95 21.16 51.42
N PRO A 15 0.16 20.08 51.53
CA PRO A 15 0.18 18.78 50.84
C PRO A 15 -1.27 18.37 50.39
N ILE A 16 -1.70 17.11 50.62
CA ILE A 16 -3.06 16.49 50.44
C ILE A 16 -3.28 15.85 49.04
N SER A 17 -3.68 14.57 48.87
CA SER A 17 -3.96 13.46 49.81
C SER A 17 -3.82 12.08 49.14
N VAL A 18 -3.55 11.05 49.95
CA VAL A 18 -3.50 9.62 49.57
C VAL A 18 -4.90 9.01 49.53
N VAL A 19 -5.15 8.10 48.58
CA VAL A 19 -6.22 7.07 48.65
C VAL A 19 -5.80 5.84 47.85
N ASP A 20 -5.41 4.78 48.57
CA ASP A 20 -5.26 3.43 48.04
C ASP A 20 -6.61 2.68 48.08
N PRO A 21 -6.93 1.83 47.09
CA PRO A 21 -7.94 0.77 47.22
C PRO A 21 -7.29 -0.60 47.47
N ASP A 22 -7.90 -1.37 48.37
CA ASP A 22 -7.55 -2.74 48.79
C ASP A 22 -7.39 -3.76 47.65
N PRO A 23 -6.48 -4.75 47.76
CA PRO A 23 -6.49 -5.94 46.90
C PRO A 23 -7.62 -6.91 47.33
N GLY A 24 -8.73 -6.86 46.61
CA GLY A 24 -9.84 -7.81 46.76
C GLY A 24 -9.54 -9.19 46.15
N ASP A 25 -9.96 -10.23 46.87
CA ASP A 25 -9.94 -11.64 46.46
C ASP A 25 -10.92 -11.89 45.30
N ASP A 26 -10.48 -12.54 44.22
CA ASP A 26 -11.37 -13.16 43.23
C ASP A 26 -10.82 -14.51 42.77
N SER A 27 -11.38 -15.58 43.34
CA SER A 27 -11.15 -16.95 42.91
C SER A 27 -12.16 -17.31 41.81
N GLY A 28 -11.86 -16.94 40.56
CA GLY A 28 -12.67 -17.23 39.38
C GLY A 28 -12.14 -18.39 38.53
N ASP A 29 -12.85 -19.53 38.56
CA ASP A 29 -12.62 -20.70 37.70
C ASP A 29 -13.29 -20.55 36.31
N GLY A 30 -12.80 -21.31 35.32
CA GLY A 30 -13.54 -21.62 34.09
C GLY A 30 -13.46 -20.57 32.97
N GLY A 31 -12.51 -20.75 32.04
CA GLY A 31 -12.40 -19.90 30.86
C GLY A 31 -11.42 -20.42 29.80
N ASP A 32 -11.73 -21.56 29.17
CA ASP A 32 -11.10 -21.98 27.90
C ASP A 32 -11.47 -20.99 26.78
N GLY A 33 -10.81 -19.85 26.79
CA GLY A 33 -10.84 -18.85 25.73
C GLY A 33 -9.90 -19.24 24.60
N ASP A 34 -10.34 -20.16 23.73
CA ASP A 34 -9.78 -20.33 22.39
C ASP A 34 -10.00 -19.03 21.59
N GLY A 35 -9.12 -18.05 21.83
CA GLY A 35 -9.01 -16.79 21.11
C GLY A 35 -8.41 -17.04 19.75
N GLY A 36 -9.18 -17.73 18.90
CA GLY A 36 -8.71 -18.36 17.68
C GLY A 36 -7.97 -17.40 16.75
N GLY A 37 -6.85 -17.88 16.23
CA GLY A 37 -6.31 -17.45 14.94
C GLY A 37 -6.15 -15.94 14.74
N GLY A 38 -5.18 -15.33 15.42
CA GLY A 38 -4.44 -14.16 14.89
C GLY A 38 -3.61 -14.51 13.65
N GLY A 39 -4.18 -15.31 12.74
CA GLY A 39 -3.58 -15.75 11.51
C GLY A 39 -3.46 -14.56 10.58
N ARG A 40 -2.21 -14.28 10.20
CA ARG A 40 -1.79 -13.60 8.97
C ARG A 40 -2.97 -13.35 8.01
N GLY A 41 -3.49 -12.13 7.98
CA GLY A 41 -4.30 -11.66 6.86
C GLY A 41 -3.36 -11.57 5.65
N GLU A 42 -3.34 -12.62 4.83
CA GLU A 42 -2.32 -12.76 3.80
C GLU A 42 -2.64 -11.88 2.60
N VAL A 43 -1.62 -11.14 2.17
CA VAL A 43 -1.55 -10.24 1.01
C VAL A 43 -2.64 -10.44 -0.07
N PRO A 44 -2.83 -11.65 -0.65
CA PRO A 44 -3.76 -11.81 -1.77
C PRO A 44 -5.25 -11.77 -1.35
N GLU A 45 -5.59 -11.94 -0.08
CA GLU A 45 -7.00 -12.01 0.39
C GLU A 45 -7.67 -10.64 0.29
N GLY A 46 -7.13 -9.63 0.97
CA GLY A 46 -7.66 -8.25 0.89
C GLY A 46 -7.59 -7.66 -0.53
N VAL A 47 -6.64 -8.10 -1.37
CA VAL A 47 -6.59 -7.76 -2.80
C VAL A 47 -7.76 -8.39 -3.56
N LYS A 48 -8.05 -9.67 -3.32
CA LYS A 48 -9.17 -10.40 -3.93
C LYS A 48 -10.53 -9.84 -3.50
N GLU A 49 -10.70 -9.49 -2.23
CA GLU A 49 -11.95 -8.92 -1.71
C GLU A 49 -12.23 -7.51 -2.25
N SER A 50 -11.18 -6.71 -2.45
CA SER A 50 -11.30 -5.33 -2.95
C SER A 50 -11.56 -5.25 -4.46
N LEU A 51 -11.14 -6.27 -5.21
CA LEU A 51 -11.28 -6.33 -6.67
C LEU A 51 -12.60 -7.00 -7.05
N GLN A 52 -13.33 -6.39 -7.98
CA GLN A 52 -14.54 -6.99 -8.54
C GLN A 52 -14.13 -7.94 -9.68
N ASP A 53 -14.32 -9.24 -9.46
CA ASP A 53 -13.97 -10.30 -10.41
C ASP A 53 -15.23 -11.00 -10.97
N PRO A 54 -15.95 -10.37 -11.94
CA PRO A 54 -17.18 -10.93 -12.50
C PRO A 54 -16.95 -12.19 -13.34
N GLN A 55 -15.70 -12.51 -13.69
CA GLN A 55 -15.33 -13.68 -14.48
C GLN A 55 -14.75 -14.83 -13.64
N GLY A 56 -14.57 -14.64 -12.33
CA GLY A 56 -13.99 -15.65 -11.43
C GLY A 56 -12.53 -16.00 -11.75
N ARG A 57 -11.75 -15.07 -12.32
CA ARG A 57 -10.32 -15.30 -12.65
C ARG A 57 -9.44 -15.50 -11.41
N LEU A 58 -9.80 -14.88 -10.29
CA LEU A 58 -9.16 -15.02 -8.98
C LEU A 58 -9.81 -16.14 -8.14
N SER A 59 -10.76 -16.92 -8.68
CA SER A 59 -11.40 -18.03 -7.95
C SER A 59 -10.41 -19.07 -7.45
N SER A 60 -9.29 -19.28 -8.16
CA SER A 60 -8.19 -20.18 -7.80
C SER A 60 -7.41 -19.77 -6.54
N TRP A 61 -7.51 -18.51 -6.12
CA TRP A 61 -6.85 -18.03 -4.90
C TRP A 61 -7.62 -18.54 -3.68
N SER A 62 -7.12 -19.61 -3.05
CA SER A 62 -7.71 -20.21 -1.85
C SER A 62 -6.78 -20.08 -0.66
N PHE A 63 -7.27 -19.44 0.42
CA PHE A 63 -6.57 -19.22 1.69
C PHE A 63 -6.78 -20.37 2.69
N SER A 64 -7.37 -21.48 2.24
CA SER A 64 -7.64 -22.68 3.05
C SER A 64 -6.40 -23.51 3.40
N ASN A 65 -5.20 -23.07 3.00
CA ASN A 65 -3.93 -23.74 3.23
C ASN A 65 -2.97 -22.73 3.88
N SER A 66 -2.21 -23.16 4.89
CA SER A 66 -1.24 -22.31 5.60
C SER A 66 0.22 -22.74 5.37
N SER A 67 0.45 -23.63 4.38
CA SER A 67 1.78 -24.12 4.02
C SER A 67 2.65 -23.00 3.45
N VAL A 68 3.89 -22.86 3.89
CA VAL A 68 4.82 -21.84 3.36
C VAL A 68 4.96 -21.94 1.83
N GLY A 69 4.94 -20.80 1.14
CA GLY A 69 5.05 -20.69 -0.30
C GLY A 69 3.74 -20.91 -1.06
N PHE A 70 2.62 -21.24 -0.40
CA PHE A 70 1.39 -21.60 -1.13
C PHE A 70 0.81 -20.47 -1.99
N ILE A 71 0.87 -19.21 -1.53
CA ILE A 71 0.42 -18.03 -2.29
C ILE A 71 1.21 -17.83 -3.59
N CYS A 72 2.40 -18.41 -3.70
CA CYS A 72 3.25 -18.34 -4.89
C CYS A 72 2.74 -19.23 -6.04
N ASN A 73 1.71 -20.05 -5.80
CA ASN A 73 0.99 -20.80 -6.82
C ASN A 73 -0.23 -20.04 -7.37
N PHE A 74 -0.57 -18.88 -6.80
CA PHE A 74 -1.74 -18.12 -7.23
C PHE A 74 -1.51 -17.50 -8.61
N VAL A 75 -2.56 -17.52 -9.43
CA VAL A 75 -2.50 -16.95 -10.79
C VAL A 75 -2.10 -15.47 -10.70
N GLY A 76 -1.02 -15.12 -11.38
CA GLY A 76 -0.47 -13.76 -11.40
C GLY A 76 0.45 -13.41 -10.21
N VAL A 77 0.68 -14.30 -9.25
CA VAL A 77 1.58 -14.03 -8.11
C VAL A 77 2.93 -14.70 -8.37
N SER A 78 4.01 -13.91 -8.31
CA SER A 78 5.38 -14.45 -8.25
C SER A 78 6.07 -14.03 -6.96
N CYS A 79 6.72 -14.96 -6.27
CA CYS A 79 7.44 -14.71 -5.01
C CYS A 79 8.96 -14.60 -5.22
N TRP A 80 9.67 -14.02 -4.24
CA TRP A 80 11.14 -13.96 -4.26
C TRP A 80 11.79 -15.35 -4.12
N ASN A 81 11.19 -16.22 -3.30
CA ASN A 81 11.55 -17.63 -3.15
C ASN A 81 10.30 -18.42 -2.71
N LEU A 82 10.37 -19.75 -2.71
CA LEU A 82 9.27 -20.64 -2.26
C LEU A 82 9.31 -20.96 -0.76
N GLN A 83 10.22 -20.34 -0.01
CA GLN A 83 10.43 -20.53 1.44
C GLN A 83 9.86 -19.37 2.26
N GLU A 84 9.23 -18.38 1.61
CA GLU A 84 8.62 -17.20 2.22
C GLU A 84 7.32 -16.86 1.48
N ASN A 85 6.29 -16.39 2.20
CA ASN A 85 5.07 -15.82 1.60
C ASN A 85 5.32 -14.37 1.14
N ARG A 86 6.41 -14.15 0.39
CA ARG A 86 6.91 -12.82 0.01
C ARG A 86 6.75 -12.55 -1.48
N VAL A 87 5.67 -11.85 -1.83
CA VAL A 87 5.34 -11.48 -3.22
C VAL A 87 6.36 -10.47 -3.77
N LEU A 88 6.85 -10.75 -4.97
CA LEU A 88 7.78 -9.93 -5.74
C LEU A 88 7.10 -9.22 -6.92
N SER A 89 6.28 -9.97 -7.66
CA SER A 89 5.53 -9.49 -8.83
C SER A 89 4.05 -9.86 -8.66
N LEU A 90 3.17 -8.93 -9.02
CA LEU A 90 1.73 -9.15 -9.13
C LEU A 90 1.27 -8.76 -10.54
N GLU A 91 0.92 -9.78 -11.33
CA GLU A 91 0.59 -9.70 -12.75
C GLU A 91 -0.83 -10.19 -13.01
N LEU A 92 -1.79 -9.26 -12.91
CA LEU A 92 -3.22 -9.51 -13.10
C LEU A 92 -3.75 -8.94 -14.42
N SER A 93 -2.93 -8.94 -15.47
CA SER A 93 -3.28 -8.31 -16.75
C SER A 93 -4.35 -9.08 -17.52
N SER A 94 -5.23 -8.34 -18.21
CA SER A 94 -6.31 -8.89 -19.06
C SER A 94 -7.21 -9.92 -18.36
N MET A 95 -7.50 -9.67 -17.08
CA MET A 95 -8.38 -10.52 -16.25
C MET A 95 -9.82 -10.00 -16.17
N GLY A 96 -10.12 -8.83 -16.73
CA GLY A 96 -11.47 -8.24 -16.68
C GLY A 96 -11.86 -7.76 -15.27
N LEU A 97 -10.87 -7.50 -14.42
CA LEU A 97 -11.05 -7.06 -13.04
C LEU A 97 -11.57 -5.61 -13.01
N ALA A 98 -12.49 -5.33 -12.10
CA ALA A 98 -13.06 -4.00 -11.87
C ALA A 98 -12.92 -3.59 -10.40
N GLY A 99 -13.49 -2.44 -10.02
CA GLY A 99 -13.23 -1.79 -8.74
C GLY A 99 -12.05 -0.82 -8.80
N GLY A 100 -11.48 -0.46 -7.65
CA GLY A 100 -10.33 0.45 -7.54
C GLY A 100 -8.99 -0.26 -7.36
N ILE A 101 -7.89 0.50 -7.33
CA ILE A 101 -6.59 -0.01 -6.89
C ILE A 101 -6.68 -0.30 -5.38
N PRO A 102 -6.44 -1.55 -4.92
CA PRO A 102 -6.78 -1.96 -3.57
C PRO A 102 -5.72 -1.50 -2.54
N SER A 103 -6.17 -0.86 -1.45
CA SER A 103 -5.31 -0.42 -0.35
C SER A 103 -4.63 -1.59 0.39
N ALA A 104 -5.16 -2.80 0.27
CA ALA A 104 -4.53 -4.04 0.74
C ALA A 104 -3.09 -4.24 0.20
N LEU A 105 -2.73 -3.57 -0.91
CA LEU A 105 -1.35 -3.52 -1.41
C LEU A 105 -0.34 -2.97 -0.38
N GLN A 106 -0.77 -2.23 0.65
CA GLN A 106 0.10 -1.79 1.76
C GLN A 106 0.73 -2.96 2.55
N LEU A 107 0.10 -4.14 2.53
CA LEU A 107 0.64 -5.35 3.15
C LEU A 107 1.77 -5.98 2.30
N CYS A 108 1.98 -5.47 1.08
CA CYS A 108 2.80 -6.06 0.03
C CYS A 108 4.09 -5.27 -0.24
N SER A 109 4.70 -4.66 0.79
CA SER A 109 5.83 -3.72 0.65
C SER A 109 7.07 -4.28 -0.06
N SER A 110 7.14 -5.59 -0.29
CA SER A 110 8.17 -6.28 -1.09
C SER A 110 7.93 -6.29 -2.61
N ILE A 111 6.75 -5.89 -3.09
CA ILE A 111 6.46 -5.89 -4.53
C ILE A 111 7.38 -4.89 -5.25
N THR A 112 7.96 -5.36 -6.36
CA THR A 112 8.79 -4.56 -7.28
C THR A 112 8.13 -4.37 -8.64
N HIS A 113 7.23 -5.27 -9.03
CA HIS A 113 6.52 -5.25 -10.31
C HIS A 113 5.01 -5.37 -10.06
N LEU A 114 4.23 -4.36 -10.48
CA LEU A 114 2.77 -4.37 -10.40
C LEU A 114 2.20 -4.14 -11.80
N VAL A 115 1.50 -5.14 -12.33
CA VAL A 115 0.92 -5.14 -13.68
C VAL A 115 -0.56 -5.45 -13.57
N LEU A 116 -1.39 -4.42 -13.74
CA LEU A 116 -2.85 -4.50 -13.69
C LEU A 116 -3.48 -4.09 -15.03
N SER A 117 -2.73 -4.16 -16.13
CA SER A 117 -3.12 -3.62 -17.43
C SER A 117 -4.19 -4.44 -18.18
N GLY A 118 -4.98 -3.77 -19.02
CA GLY A 118 -6.06 -4.39 -19.79
C GLY A 118 -7.25 -4.85 -18.95
N ASN A 119 -7.55 -4.15 -17.84
CA ASN A 119 -8.66 -4.44 -16.95
C ASN A 119 -9.73 -3.33 -17.03
N ALA A 120 -10.72 -3.39 -16.15
CA ALA A 120 -11.80 -2.41 -16.00
C ALA A 120 -11.68 -1.66 -14.66
N LEU A 121 -10.45 -1.44 -14.15
CA LEU A 121 -10.22 -0.69 -12.92
C LEU A 121 -10.64 0.77 -13.08
N THR A 122 -11.23 1.34 -12.03
CA THR A 122 -11.87 2.67 -11.99
C THR A 122 -11.39 3.47 -10.77
N GLY A 123 -11.80 4.73 -10.67
CA GLY A 123 -11.37 5.63 -9.60
C GLY A 123 -9.98 6.22 -9.86
N LYS A 124 -9.34 6.75 -8.82
CA LYS A 124 -8.05 7.45 -8.92
C LYS A 124 -6.88 6.52 -8.66
N ILE A 125 -5.70 6.90 -9.15
CA ILE A 125 -4.44 6.35 -8.64
C ILE A 125 -4.24 6.89 -7.21
N PRO A 126 -4.02 6.06 -6.19
CA PRO A 126 -3.77 6.53 -4.82
C PRO A 126 -2.45 7.31 -4.71
N SER A 127 -2.46 8.44 -4.01
CA SER A 127 -1.26 9.20 -3.64
C SER A 127 -0.31 8.40 -2.76
N GLU A 128 -0.85 7.48 -1.97
CA GLU A 128 -0.12 6.67 -0.99
C GLU A 128 0.53 5.43 -1.64
N LEU A 129 0.36 5.20 -2.96
CA LEU A 129 0.83 3.99 -3.64
C LEU A 129 2.34 3.73 -3.46
N CYS A 130 3.16 4.79 -3.44
CA CYS A 130 4.60 4.68 -3.19
C CYS A 130 4.97 4.50 -1.71
N GLN A 131 4.06 4.85 -0.79
CA GLN A 131 4.20 4.54 0.65
C GLN A 131 3.88 3.06 0.91
N TRP A 132 2.88 2.52 0.20
CA TRP A 132 2.51 1.10 0.23
C TRP A 132 3.58 0.21 -0.39
N LEU A 133 4.12 0.62 -1.55
CA LEU A 133 5.05 -0.14 -2.37
C LEU A 133 6.39 0.61 -2.56
N PRO A 134 7.19 0.81 -1.49
CA PRO A 134 8.42 1.62 -1.55
C PRO A 134 9.52 1.02 -2.43
N ASN A 135 9.42 -0.27 -2.77
CA ASN A 135 10.37 -1.00 -3.63
C ASN A 135 9.92 -1.11 -5.09
N LEU A 136 8.87 -0.39 -5.51
CA LEU A 136 8.28 -0.51 -6.85
C LEU A 136 9.26 -0.01 -7.94
N VAL A 137 9.52 -0.87 -8.93
CA VAL A 137 10.41 -0.63 -10.07
C VAL A 137 9.62 -0.50 -11.38
N TYR A 138 8.55 -1.28 -11.51
CA TYR A 138 7.71 -1.35 -12.69
C TYR A 138 6.23 -1.25 -12.28
N LEU A 139 5.53 -0.26 -12.84
CA LEU A 139 4.09 -0.07 -12.67
C LEU A 139 3.42 0.00 -14.05
N ASP A 140 2.49 -0.91 -14.31
CA ASP A 140 1.65 -0.88 -15.50
C ASP A 140 0.17 -0.94 -15.14
N LEU A 141 -0.51 0.18 -15.37
CA LEU A 141 -1.95 0.37 -15.18
C LEU A 141 -2.63 0.66 -16.52
N SER A 142 -1.96 0.45 -17.66
CA SER A 142 -2.46 0.81 -18.98
C SER A 142 -3.71 0.03 -19.39
N GLY A 143 -4.56 0.61 -20.24
CA GLY A 143 -5.80 -0.04 -20.69
C GLY A 143 -6.78 -0.31 -19.54
N ASN A 144 -7.08 0.71 -18.75
CA ASN A 144 -8.05 0.69 -17.65
C ASN A 144 -8.99 1.91 -17.77
N ARG A 145 -9.82 2.17 -16.75
CA ARG A 145 -10.74 3.33 -16.65
C ARG A 145 -10.40 4.20 -15.44
N LEU A 146 -9.11 4.30 -15.11
CA LEU A 146 -8.63 5.17 -14.04
C LEU A 146 -8.79 6.63 -14.46
N SER A 147 -9.23 7.48 -13.53
CA SER A 147 -9.61 8.87 -13.79
C SER A 147 -9.03 9.83 -12.75
N GLY A 148 -9.12 11.13 -13.04
CA GLY A 148 -8.48 12.18 -12.25
C GLY A 148 -7.02 12.40 -12.65
N GLU A 149 -6.26 13.09 -11.79
CA GLU A 149 -4.88 13.48 -12.08
C GLU A 149 -3.88 12.40 -11.68
N ILE A 150 -2.69 12.44 -12.29
CA ILE A 150 -1.56 11.60 -11.91
C ILE A 150 -0.96 12.17 -10.61
N PRO A 151 -0.89 11.42 -9.48
CA PRO A 151 -0.39 11.96 -8.23
C PRO A 151 1.10 12.30 -8.31
N PRO A 152 1.55 13.50 -7.90
CA PRO A 152 2.98 13.86 -7.83
C PRO A 152 3.76 13.01 -6.83
N GLU A 153 3.08 12.36 -5.88
CA GLU A 153 3.63 11.40 -4.91
C GLU A 153 4.14 10.12 -5.58
N LEU A 154 3.77 9.84 -6.84
CA LEU A 154 4.41 8.76 -7.62
C LEU A 154 5.92 8.98 -7.83
N ALA A 155 6.41 10.21 -7.67
CA ALA A 155 7.84 10.50 -7.65
C ALA A 155 8.56 10.01 -6.39
N ASP A 156 7.83 9.68 -5.32
CA ASP A 156 8.41 9.18 -4.06
C ASP A 156 8.76 7.67 -4.13
N CYS A 157 8.32 6.96 -5.19
CA CYS A 157 8.82 5.63 -5.53
C CYS A 157 10.27 5.71 -6.05
N ALA A 158 11.25 5.75 -5.13
CA ALA A 158 12.67 6.00 -5.43
C ALA A 158 13.31 5.03 -6.46
N TYR A 159 12.72 3.85 -6.68
CA TYR A 159 13.21 2.83 -7.61
C TYR A 159 12.42 2.72 -8.92
N LEU A 160 11.37 3.53 -9.11
CA LEU A 160 10.46 3.42 -10.25
C LEU A 160 11.17 3.82 -11.55
N ASN A 161 11.35 2.85 -12.43
CA ASN A 161 11.98 3.02 -13.74
C ASN A 161 10.96 3.00 -14.88
N THR A 162 9.78 2.40 -14.69
CA THR A 162 8.81 2.20 -15.76
C THR A 162 7.39 2.43 -15.26
N LEU A 163 6.65 3.29 -15.97
CA LEU A 163 5.29 3.70 -15.65
C LEU A 163 4.43 3.72 -16.92
N PHE A 164 3.55 2.72 -17.07
CA PHE A 164 2.58 2.66 -18.17
C PHE A 164 1.20 3.10 -17.67
N LEU A 165 0.68 4.20 -18.22
CA LEU A 165 -0.62 4.79 -17.88
C LEU A 165 -1.55 4.98 -19.10
N SER A 166 -1.05 4.68 -20.30
CA SER A 166 -1.75 4.84 -21.56
C SER A 166 -3.09 4.09 -21.62
N GLY A 167 -4.10 4.66 -22.29
CA GLY A 167 -5.42 4.05 -22.38
C GLY A 167 -6.16 4.04 -21.03
N ASN A 168 -6.17 5.19 -20.35
CA ASN A 168 -6.99 5.49 -19.16
C ASN A 168 -7.73 6.83 -19.37
N GLU A 169 -8.65 7.14 -18.47
CA GLU A 169 -9.45 8.37 -18.41
C GLU A 169 -8.75 9.46 -17.54
N LEU A 170 -7.41 9.42 -17.47
CA LEU A 170 -6.58 10.35 -16.70
C LEU A 170 -6.60 11.76 -17.32
N SER A 171 -6.56 12.76 -16.45
CA SER A 171 -6.68 14.19 -16.77
C SER A 171 -5.54 15.00 -16.13
N GLY A 172 -5.45 16.29 -16.45
CA GLY A 172 -4.40 17.18 -15.93
C GLY A 172 -3.06 17.02 -16.64
N ALA A 173 -2.05 17.72 -16.15
CA ALA A 173 -0.68 17.65 -16.68
C ALA A 173 0.12 16.53 -16.00
N ILE A 174 1.16 16.03 -16.68
CA ILE A 174 2.14 15.13 -16.06
C ILE A 174 2.91 15.92 -14.99
N PRO A 175 2.91 15.49 -13.70
CA PRO A 175 3.63 16.19 -12.65
C PRO A 175 5.13 16.33 -12.95
N SER A 176 5.68 17.53 -12.78
CA SER A 176 7.12 17.80 -12.99
C SER A 176 8.02 16.92 -12.12
N ARG A 177 7.60 16.56 -10.90
CA ARG A 177 8.34 15.64 -10.03
C ARG A 177 8.62 14.28 -10.68
N LEU A 178 7.75 13.79 -11.55
CA LEU A 178 8.01 12.53 -12.28
C LEU A 178 9.19 12.65 -13.25
N SER A 179 9.50 13.84 -13.75
CA SER A 179 10.68 14.07 -14.60
C SER A 179 12.00 14.09 -13.81
N GLU A 180 11.95 14.21 -12.48
CA GLU A 180 13.13 14.14 -11.59
C GLU A 180 13.65 12.71 -11.44
N LEU A 181 12.79 11.70 -11.66
CA LEU A 181 13.16 10.28 -11.66
C LEU A 181 14.03 9.96 -12.89
N ARG A 182 15.36 10.03 -12.70
CA ARG A 182 16.43 9.89 -13.73
C ARG A 182 16.37 8.66 -14.66
N ARG A 183 15.50 7.69 -14.39
CA ARG A 183 15.34 6.46 -15.16
C ARG A 183 13.90 6.19 -15.61
N LEU A 184 12.95 7.05 -15.24
CA LEU A 184 11.54 6.81 -15.48
C LEU A 184 11.19 6.90 -16.98
N ARG A 185 10.57 5.84 -17.49
CA ARG A 185 9.89 5.83 -18.78
C ARG A 185 8.39 5.90 -18.54
N ILE A 186 7.76 6.96 -19.03
CA ILE A 186 6.31 7.19 -18.93
C ILE A 186 5.66 6.92 -20.29
N SER A 187 4.59 6.14 -20.33
CA SER A 187 3.63 6.19 -21.44
C SER A 187 2.32 6.86 -20.97
N PRO A 188 2.09 8.14 -21.30
CA PRO A 188 0.85 8.81 -20.94
C PRO A 188 -0.32 8.30 -21.78
N SER A 189 -1.55 8.50 -21.30
CA SER A 189 -2.73 8.48 -22.17
C SER A 189 -2.63 9.63 -23.19
N PRO A 190 -3.21 9.49 -24.40
CA PRO A 190 -3.33 10.60 -25.31
C PRO A 190 -4.22 11.66 -24.66
N THR A 191 -3.62 12.77 -24.21
CA THR A 191 -4.35 13.89 -23.63
C THR A 191 -5.24 14.50 -24.71
N THR A 192 -6.50 14.75 -24.38
CA THR A 192 -7.45 15.44 -25.26
C THR A 192 -7.20 16.95 -25.32
N ASP A 193 -5.95 17.38 -25.33
CA ASP A 193 -5.62 18.78 -25.60
C ASP A 193 -5.71 19.05 -27.10
N SER A 194 -6.89 19.51 -27.50
CA SER A 194 -7.25 19.76 -28.90
C SER A 194 -6.96 21.21 -29.31
N ARG A 195 -6.03 21.91 -28.64
CA ARG A 195 -5.71 23.32 -28.89
C ARG A 195 -4.21 23.61 -28.91
N GLU A 196 -3.70 23.72 -30.14
CA GLU A 196 -2.33 24.14 -30.50
C GLU A 196 -1.21 23.18 -30.04
N ALA A 197 -0.27 22.76 -30.89
CA ALA A 197 0.28 23.49 -32.02
C ALA A 197 0.20 22.72 -33.35
N SER A 198 -0.36 23.40 -34.36
CA SER A 198 -0.11 23.07 -35.75
C SER A 198 1.02 23.98 -36.25
N PRO A 199 2.22 23.48 -36.58
CA PRO A 199 3.11 24.23 -37.46
C PRO A 199 2.50 24.17 -38.86
N ARG A 200 1.75 25.21 -39.22
CA ARG A 200 1.41 25.46 -40.62
C ARG A 200 2.60 26.10 -41.32
N CYS A 201 3.09 25.39 -42.34
CA CYS A 201 4.21 25.73 -43.23
C CYS A 201 5.59 25.54 -42.61
#